data_AF-A0A8B8UQY8-F1
#
_entry.id   AF-A0A8B8UQY8-F1
#
_cell.length_a   1.000
_cell.length_b   1.000
_cell.length_c   1.000
_cell.angle_alpha   90.00
_cell.angle_beta   90.00
_cell.angle_gamma   90.00
#
_symmetry.space_group_name_H-M   'P 1'
#
loop_
_entity.id
_entity.type
_entity.pdbx_description
1 polymer ?
#
loop_
_entity_poly.entity_id
_entity_poly.type
_entity_poly.pdbx_seq_one_letter_code
_entity_poly.pdbx_strand_id
1 'polypeptide(L)'
;MCDPSAATGKLAILFIADPCETSATLNSKEFKEEFSILRYQLDTKETFLDFLERHEQDKICAIYAGFPAFKRIGGMTRSIIEHKSFPRNTLKCIVLCSRGFDGWDLDALREHNIRLYNYQDDKNENLIENLKLHQVGNDVADCALWHILEGFRKFSYYQKLSRDAGNTLIARAKAAEKNGFAFGHELGNMFAESPRGKKCLILGLGSIGKQVAYKLRYGLGMEIHYCKRSEDCTASQNENWKFHILDETIYAKLYQFDAIVITLPGTPQTEHLINEKFLKHCSPDLILVNLGRGAILDLQAVSDALVEGQIKHLGVDVFYNEPQIDEKIISSDSLTSITPHLGSATKDVFEQSCELALTRILRVVSGEAASDERFSRIV
;
A
#
# COMPACT_ATOMS: atom_id res chain seq x y z
N MET A 1 -13.75 25.72 26.24
CA MET A 1 -13.11 26.32 27.44
C MET A 1 -11.98 25.41 27.82
N CYS A 2 -10.73 25.86 27.68
CA CYS A 2 -9.55 25.07 28.03
C CYS A 2 -9.37 25.07 29.55
N ASP A 3 -9.17 23.89 30.12
CA ASP A 3 -8.76 23.71 31.51
C ASP A 3 -7.23 23.81 31.59
N PRO A 4 -6.66 24.81 32.30
CA PRO A 4 -5.23 24.89 32.54
C PRO A 4 -4.89 24.02 33.76
N SER A 5 -4.83 22.70 33.58
CA SER A 5 -4.37 21.80 34.65
C SER A 5 -2.91 21.38 34.45
N ALA A 6 -2.10 21.81 35.42
CA ALA A 6 -0.79 21.32 35.84
C ALA A 6 0.10 20.62 34.80
N ALA A 7 1.27 21.21 34.51
CA ALA A 7 2.39 20.47 33.93
C ALA A 7 2.74 19.28 34.85
N THR A 8 2.26 18.09 34.49
CA THR A 8 2.39 16.85 35.29
C THR A 8 3.81 16.30 35.34
N GLY A 9 4.78 16.95 34.68
CA GLY A 9 6.16 16.47 34.53
C GLY A 9 6.30 15.20 33.68
N LYS A 10 5.17 14.64 33.21
CA LYS A 10 5.12 13.48 32.32
C LYS A 10 5.70 13.81 30.95
N LEU A 11 6.23 12.78 30.27
CA LEU A 11 6.61 12.90 28.88
C LEU A 11 5.36 12.92 28.00
N ALA A 12 5.38 13.66 26.90
CA ALA A 12 4.25 13.74 25.98
C ALA A 12 4.43 12.81 24.76
N ILE A 13 3.33 12.19 24.34
CA ILE A 13 3.22 11.53 23.03
C ILE A 13 2.33 12.39 22.14
N LEU A 14 2.85 12.76 20.97
CA LEU A 14 2.10 13.52 19.98
C LEU A 14 1.41 12.58 18.99
N PHE A 15 0.09 12.61 18.98
CA PHE A 15 -0.76 11.88 18.04
C PHE A 15 -1.12 12.79 16.87
N ILE A 16 -0.68 12.39 15.69
CA ILE A 16 -0.93 13.08 14.42
C ILE A 16 -2.10 12.45 13.66
N ALA A 17 -2.46 11.22 14.05
CA ALA A 17 -3.59 10.47 13.56
C ALA A 17 -4.35 9.88 14.76
N ASP A 18 -5.64 9.62 14.56
CA ASP A 18 -6.44 8.95 15.58
C ASP A 18 -6.03 7.47 15.69
N PRO A 19 -5.78 6.98 16.92
CA PRO A 19 -5.48 5.59 17.15
C PRO A 19 -6.75 4.73 17.14
N CYS A 20 -6.57 3.41 17.19
CA CYS A 20 -7.61 2.51 17.65
C CYS A 20 -7.88 2.77 19.14
N GLU A 21 -8.99 3.44 19.45
CA GLU A 21 -9.37 3.81 20.83
C GLU A 21 -9.63 2.59 21.73
N THR A 22 -9.85 1.41 21.15
CA THR A 22 -9.98 0.13 21.89
C THR A 22 -8.64 -0.60 22.08
N SER A 23 -7.50 0.00 21.70
CA SER A 23 -6.17 -0.57 21.92
C SER A 23 -5.94 -0.91 23.38
N ALA A 24 -5.39 -2.11 23.64
CA ALA A 24 -5.06 -2.56 24.99
C ALA A 24 -3.90 -1.74 25.58
N THR A 25 -2.85 -1.50 24.78
CA THR A 25 -1.72 -0.64 25.17
C THR A 25 -2.17 0.78 25.48
N LEU A 26 -2.98 1.41 24.60
CA LEU A 26 -3.46 2.79 24.85
C LEU A 26 -4.23 2.90 26.18
N ASN A 27 -5.00 1.84 26.50
CA ASN A 27 -5.86 1.82 27.66
C ASN A 27 -5.18 1.27 28.93
N SER A 28 -3.92 0.84 28.83
CA SER A 28 -3.16 0.28 29.95
C SER A 28 -2.90 1.34 31.02
N LYS A 29 -2.67 0.87 32.25
CA LYS A 29 -2.38 1.75 33.39
C LYS A 29 -1.04 2.46 33.17
N GLU A 30 -0.04 1.71 32.71
CA GLU A 30 1.32 2.18 32.41
C GLU A 30 1.27 3.33 31.40
N PHE A 31 0.56 3.16 30.29
CA PHE A 31 0.48 4.20 29.25
C PHE A 31 -0.19 5.49 29.78
N LYS A 32 -1.27 5.36 30.54
CA LYS A 32 -2.01 6.51 31.13
C LYS A 32 -1.24 7.20 32.26
N GLU A 33 -0.45 6.46 33.02
CA GLU A 33 0.33 6.99 34.13
C GLU A 33 1.65 7.61 33.67
N GLU A 34 2.32 7.06 32.66
CA GLU A 34 3.63 7.54 32.18
C GLU A 34 3.53 8.73 31.22
N PHE A 35 2.46 8.81 30.41
CA PHE A 35 2.38 9.77 29.31
C PHE A 35 1.23 10.77 29.42
N SER A 36 1.47 11.98 28.95
CA SER A 36 0.43 12.90 28.48
C SER A 36 0.22 12.71 26.97
N ILE A 37 -1.02 12.90 26.50
CA ILE A 37 -1.36 12.78 25.08
C ILE A 37 -1.64 14.17 24.52
N LEU A 38 -0.87 14.55 23.49
CA LEU A 38 -1.15 15.70 22.65
C LEU A 38 -1.76 15.20 21.34
N ARG A 39 -2.80 15.86 20.84
CA ARG A 39 -3.40 15.54 19.54
C ARG A 39 -3.29 16.72 18.60
N TYR A 40 -2.91 16.47 17.37
CA TYR A 40 -2.80 17.50 16.34
C TYR A 40 -3.22 16.96 14.98
N GLN A 41 -4.12 17.67 14.31
CA GLN A 41 -4.51 17.38 12.95
C GLN A 41 -3.59 18.13 11.99
N LEU A 42 -2.81 17.41 11.19
CA LEU A 42 -1.95 18.02 10.18
C LEU A 42 -2.74 18.79 9.14
N ASP A 43 -2.28 20.02 8.86
CA ASP A 43 -2.82 20.86 7.80
C ASP A 43 -1.73 21.44 6.91
N THR A 44 -0.86 22.28 7.47
CA THR A 44 0.31 22.87 6.77
C THR A 44 1.58 22.63 7.57
N LYS A 45 2.73 22.79 6.92
CA LYS A 45 4.03 22.71 7.58
C LYS A 45 4.15 23.80 8.65
N GLU A 46 3.72 25.02 8.34
CA GLU A 46 3.85 26.20 9.18
C GLU A 46 3.01 26.03 10.46
N THR A 47 1.73 25.66 10.32
CA THR A 47 0.85 25.45 11.47
C THR A 47 1.27 24.28 12.35
N PHE A 48 1.97 23.28 11.78
CA PHE A 48 2.58 22.19 12.55
C PHE A 48 3.78 22.66 13.37
N LEU A 49 4.67 23.45 12.77
CA LEU A 49 5.83 24.01 13.47
C LEU A 49 5.40 25.00 14.59
N ASP A 50 4.37 25.81 14.34
CA ASP A 50 3.77 26.70 15.34
C ASP A 50 3.11 25.93 16.49
N PHE A 51 2.55 24.75 16.21
CA PHE A 51 2.05 23.86 17.25
C PHE A 51 3.21 23.34 18.11
N LEU A 52 4.28 22.84 17.49
CA LEU A 52 5.43 22.33 18.24
C LEU A 52 6.10 23.42 19.09
N GLU A 53 6.18 24.67 18.59
CA GLU A 53 6.73 25.80 19.35
C GLU A 53 5.91 26.12 20.61
N ARG A 54 4.57 26.08 20.51
CA ARG A 54 3.68 26.27 21.67
C ARG A 54 3.76 25.13 22.69
N HIS A 55 4.25 23.97 22.28
CA HIS A 55 4.36 22.75 23.09
C HIS A 55 5.82 22.38 23.43
N GLU A 56 6.75 23.33 23.35
CA GLU A 56 8.18 23.11 23.64
C GLU A 56 8.39 22.55 25.07
N GLN A 57 7.57 22.99 26.03
CA GLN A 57 7.69 22.60 27.44
C GLN A 57 7.07 21.22 27.76
N ASP A 58 6.26 20.65 26.84
CA ASP A 58 5.55 19.38 27.06
C ASP A 58 6.46 18.15 26.90
N LYS A 59 7.73 18.34 26.50
CA LYS A 59 8.75 17.27 26.37
C LYS A 59 8.25 16.10 25.51
N ILE A 60 7.87 16.39 24.27
CA ILE A 60 7.40 15.37 23.32
C ILE A 60 8.50 14.33 23.12
N CYS A 61 8.23 13.08 23.52
CA CYS A 61 9.19 11.98 23.49
C CYS A 61 8.91 10.95 22.39
N ALA A 62 7.69 10.92 21.85
CA ALA A 62 7.32 10.07 20.73
C ALA A 62 6.25 10.73 19.85
N ILE A 63 6.22 10.37 18.57
CA ILE A 63 5.14 10.74 17.64
C ILE A 63 4.43 9.47 17.16
N TYR A 64 3.13 9.37 17.42
CA TYR A 64 2.24 8.42 16.77
C TYR A 64 1.74 9.03 15.45
N ALA A 65 2.31 8.58 14.34
CA ALA A 65 2.04 9.13 13.01
C ALA A 65 1.01 8.32 12.20
N GLY A 66 0.52 7.19 12.73
CA GLY A 66 -0.54 6.39 12.13
C GLY A 66 -0.26 5.94 10.69
N PHE A 67 -1.31 5.87 9.87
CA PHE A 67 -1.18 5.76 8.41
C PHE A 67 -0.70 7.12 7.87
N PRO A 68 0.22 7.16 6.89
CA PRO A 68 1.26 8.18 6.75
C PRO A 68 0.71 9.60 6.63
N ALA A 69 0.41 10.21 7.77
CA ALA A 69 -0.33 11.46 7.87
C ALA A 69 0.48 12.66 7.36
N PHE A 70 1.81 12.58 7.47
CA PHE A 70 2.73 13.61 7.01
C PHE A 70 2.74 13.80 5.49
N LYS A 71 2.21 12.85 4.69
CA LYS A 71 2.05 13.07 3.23
C LYS A 71 1.27 14.34 2.91
N ARG A 72 0.30 14.74 3.76
CA ARG A 72 -0.50 15.95 3.57
C ARG A 72 0.33 17.24 3.51
N ILE A 73 1.47 17.26 4.19
CA ILE A 73 2.39 18.43 4.21
C ILE A 73 3.67 18.19 3.40
N GLY A 74 3.66 17.20 2.49
CA GLY A 74 4.81 16.85 1.66
C GLY A 74 5.83 15.91 2.33
N GLY A 75 5.48 15.32 3.48
CA GLY A 75 6.32 14.38 4.21
C GLY A 75 7.09 15.02 5.37
N MET A 76 7.91 14.20 6.04
CA MET A 76 8.79 14.63 7.13
C MET A 76 10.18 14.95 6.56
N THR A 77 10.32 16.15 5.98
CA THR A 77 11.55 16.60 5.32
C THR A 77 12.62 17.06 6.31
N ARG A 78 13.89 17.10 5.89
CA ARG A 78 14.99 17.71 6.66
C ARG A 78 14.66 19.12 7.15
N SER A 79 13.97 19.92 6.33
CA SER A 79 13.56 21.28 6.72
C SER A 79 12.59 21.34 7.91
N ILE A 80 11.83 20.27 8.16
CA ILE A 80 10.96 20.14 9.33
C ILE A 80 11.76 19.62 10.51
N ILE A 81 12.54 18.55 10.30
CA ILE A 81 13.34 17.90 11.35
C ILE A 81 14.38 18.87 11.92
N GLU A 82 15.01 19.68 11.07
CA GLU A 82 16.06 20.62 11.46
C GLU A 82 15.50 21.95 12.03
N HIS A 83 14.18 22.17 11.95
CA HIS A 83 13.57 23.39 12.45
C HIS A 83 13.75 23.54 13.97
N LYS A 84 13.92 24.78 14.45
CA LYS A 84 14.15 25.07 15.88
C LYS A 84 13.07 24.48 16.80
N SER A 85 11.82 24.49 16.35
CA SER A 85 10.65 24.01 17.10
C SER A 85 10.51 22.49 17.11
N PHE A 86 11.26 21.76 16.27
CA PHE A 86 11.17 20.31 16.24
C PHE A 86 11.84 19.71 17.49
N PRO A 87 11.18 18.78 18.22
CA PRO A 87 11.59 18.35 19.57
C PRO A 87 12.77 17.36 19.57
N ARG A 88 13.85 17.67 18.83
CA ARG A 88 15.02 16.78 18.61
C ARG A 88 15.68 16.28 19.89
N ASN A 89 15.67 17.11 20.95
CA ASN A 89 16.36 16.78 22.20
C ASN A 89 15.57 15.80 23.08
N THR A 90 14.25 15.67 22.86
CA THR A 90 13.37 14.82 23.68
C THR A 90 12.78 13.66 22.90
N LEU A 91 12.60 13.82 21.58
CA LEU A 91 11.97 12.84 20.71
C LEU A 91 12.86 11.61 20.53
N LYS A 92 12.41 10.45 20.98
CA LYS A 92 13.12 9.17 20.85
C LYS A 92 12.69 8.38 19.62
N CYS A 93 11.40 8.40 19.29
CA CYS A 93 10.87 7.64 18.18
C CYS A 93 9.64 8.24 17.51
N ILE A 94 9.43 7.81 16.27
CA ILE A 94 8.24 8.04 15.48
C ILE A 94 7.74 6.68 15.00
N VAL A 95 6.44 6.41 15.14
CA VAL A 95 5.84 5.13 14.74
C VAL A 95 4.77 5.34 13.66
N LEU A 96 4.80 4.47 12.64
CA LEU A 96 3.85 4.41 11.54
C LEU A 96 3.07 3.10 11.62
N CYS A 97 1.79 3.17 11.30
CA CYS A 97 0.92 2.01 11.09
C CYS A 97 1.00 1.47 9.65
N SER A 98 1.75 2.14 8.77
CA SER A 98 1.94 1.73 7.38
C SER A 98 3.29 1.05 7.16
N ARG A 99 3.37 0.23 6.10
CA ARG A 99 4.64 -0.39 5.65
C ARG A 99 5.54 0.61 4.91
N GLY A 100 4.96 1.53 4.13
CA GLY A 100 5.69 2.53 3.36
C GLY A 100 6.09 3.73 4.20
N PHE A 101 7.24 4.32 3.89
CA PHE A 101 7.77 5.52 4.55
C PHE A 101 8.30 6.52 3.51
N ASP A 102 7.66 6.56 2.33
CA ASP A 102 7.98 7.53 1.29
C ASP A 102 7.78 8.96 1.83
N GLY A 103 8.70 9.89 1.51
CA GLY A 103 8.65 11.27 1.99
C GLY A 103 9.23 11.50 3.39
N TRP A 104 10.03 10.58 3.91
CA TRP A 104 10.76 10.73 5.19
C TRP A 104 12.26 10.95 4.94
N ASP A 105 12.83 11.99 5.54
CA ASP A 105 14.28 12.23 5.51
C ASP A 105 14.96 11.44 6.63
N LEU A 106 15.41 10.25 6.28
CA LEU A 106 15.95 9.26 7.20
C LEU A 106 17.33 9.66 7.71
N ASP A 107 18.13 10.33 6.89
CA ASP A 107 19.44 10.82 7.28
C ASP A 107 19.33 11.90 8.36
N ALA A 108 18.41 12.85 8.20
CA ALA A 108 18.14 13.85 9.24
C ALA A 108 17.64 13.23 10.55
N LEU A 109 16.80 12.19 10.49
CA LEU A 109 16.36 11.47 11.70
C LEU A 109 17.54 10.76 12.41
N ARG A 110 18.41 10.10 11.63
CA ARG A 110 19.61 9.42 12.16
C ARG A 110 20.60 10.39 12.80
N GLU A 111 20.86 11.54 12.17
CA GLU A 111 21.73 12.60 12.69
C GLU A 111 21.28 13.08 14.08
N HIS A 112 19.98 12.98 14.37
CA HIS A 112 19.39 13.35 15.65
C HIS A 112 19.03 12.16 16.56
N ASN A 113 19.46 10.94 16.21
CA ASN A 113 19.17 9.70 16.96
C ASN A 113 17.66 9.41 17.15
N ILE A 114 16.82 9.87 16.23
CA ILE A 114 15.37 9.66 16.25
C ILE A 114 15.06 8.39 15.46
N ARG A 115 14.42 7.41 16.09
CA ARG A 115 14.09 6.13 15.43
C ARG A 115 12.74 6.19 14.73
N LEU A 116 12.69 5.91 13.44
CA LEU A 116 11.43 5.69 12.71
C LEU A 116 11.11 4.19 12.69
N TYR A 117 9.88 3.83 13.06
CA TYR A 117 9.39 2.47 12.97
C TYR A 117 8.17 2.41 12.06
N ASN A 118 8.23 1.56 11.04
CA ASN A 118 7.09 1.22 10.21
C ASN A 118 6.42 -0.08 10.68
N TYR A 119 5.20 -0.31 10.20
CA TYR A 119 4.45 -1.53 10.52
C TYR A 119 5.03 -2.73 9.78
N GLN A 120 5.17 -3.86 10.49
CA GLN A 120 5.60 -5.14 9.93
C GLN A 120 4.88 -6.30 10.65
N ASP A 121 4.44 -7.27 9.89
CA ASP A 121 3.83 -8.52 10.36
C ASP A 121 4.41 -9.74 9.64
N ASP A 122 5.60 -9.61 9.06
CA ASP A 122 6.27 -10.72 8.35
C ASP A 122 6.98 -11.68 9.32
N LYS A 123 7.18 -11.26 10.57
CA LYS A 123 7.80 -12.04 11.65
C LYS A 123 7.11 -11.70 12.97
N ASN A 124 7.07 -12.67 13.88
CA ASN A 124 6.57 -12.43 15.23
C ASN A 124 7.71 -11.93 16.13
N GLU A 125 7.69 -10.64 16.45
CA GLU A 125 8.63 -10.01 17.40
C GLU A 125 8.19 -10.17 18.86
N ASN A 126 7.09 -10.89 19.13
CA ASN A 126 6.47 -11.04 20.46
C ASN A 126 6.21 -9.68 21.12
N LEU A 127 5.78 -8.70 20.31
CA LEU A 127 5.34 -7.39 20.78
C LEU A 127 3.91 -7.47 21.34
N ILE A 128 3.04 -8.23 20.67
CA ILE A 128 1.64 -8.42 21.04
C ILE A 128 1.31 -9.92 20.97
N GLU A 129 0.39 -10.39 21.83
CA GLU A 129 0.08 -11.82 21.95
C GLU A 129 -0.63 -12.40 20.71
N ASN A 130 -1.57 -11.65 20.13
CA ASN A 130 -2.45 -12.13 19.06
C ASN A 130 -2.06 -11.61 17.67
N LEU A 131 -0.75 -11.47 17.40
CA LEU A 131 -0.26 -10.99 16.11
C LEU A 131 -0.64 -11.97 14.98
N LYS A 132 -1.44 -11.50 14.01
CA LYS A 132 -1.69 -12.20 12.75
C LYS A 132 -0.55 -11.90 11.77
N LEU A 133 0.23 -12.91 11.42
CA LEU A 133 1.31 -12.76 10.44
C LEU A 133 0.76 -12.53 9.04
N HIS A 134 1.47 -11.70 8.28
CA HIS A 134 1.17 -11.35 6.89
C HIS A 134 -0.23 -10.76 6.67
N GLN A 135 -0.88 -10.19 7.69
CA GLN A 135 -2.22 -9.60 7.59
C GLN A 135 -2.28 -8.55 6.47
N VAL A 136 -1.34 -7.61 6.41
CA VAL A 136 -1.30 -6.61 5.33
C VAL A 136 -1.05 -7.27 3.97
N GLY A 137 -0.17 -8.26 3.91
CA GLY A 137 0.10 -8.99 2.67
C GLY A 137 -1.13 -9.72 2.14
N ASN A 138 -1.89 -10.33 3.04
CA ASN A 138 -3.13 -11.04 2.73
C ASN A 138 -4.19 -10.07 2.18
N ASP A 139 -4.42 -8.96 2.85
CA ASP A 139 -5.52 -8.04 2.51
C ASP A 139 -5.22 -7.31 1.19
N VAL A 140 -3.96 -6.90 0.97
CA VAL A 140 -3.55 -6.34 -0.34
C VAL A 140 -3.70 -7.38 -1.46
N ALA A 141 -3.47 -8.66 -1.15
CA ALA A 141 -3.69 -9.74 -2.11
C ALA A 141 -5.18 -9.99 -2.43
N ASP A 142 -6.12 -9.65 -1.54
CA ASP A 142 -7.56 -9.67 -1.88
C ASP A 142 -7.90 -8.58 -2.90
N CYS A 143 -7.30 -7.39 -2.76
CA CYS A 143 -7.42 -6.34 -3.75
C CYS A 143 -6.85 -6.78 -5.12
N ALA A 144 -5.68 -7.43 -5.14
CA ALA A 144 -5.10 -8.02 -6.35
C ALA A 144 -6.04 -9.03 -7.02
N LEU A 145 -6.60 -9.93 -6.22
CA LEU A 145 -7.52 -10.96 -6.68
C LEU A 145 -8.75 -10.34 -7.35
N TRP A 146 -9.31 -9.28 -6.74
CA TRP A 146 -10.43 -8.55 -7.32
C TRP A 146 -10.07 -7.90 -8.65
N HIS A 147 -8.97 -7.14 -8.74
CA HIS A 147 -8.53 -6.53 -10.00
C HIS A 147 -8.27 -7.55 -11.12
N ILE A 148 -7.70 -8.71 -10.78
CA ILE A 148 -7.50 -9.79 -11.75
C ILE A 148 -8.85 -10.33 -12.24
N LEU A 149 -9.80 -10.58 -11.33
CA LEU A 149 -11.14 -11.00 -11.71
C LEU A 149 -11.86 -9.96 -12.57
N GLU A 150 -11.70 -8.66 -12.27
CA GLU A 150 -12.23 -7.58 -13.10
C GLU A 150 -11.62 -7.62 -14.51
N GLY A 151 -10.31 -7.83 -14.63
CA GLY A 151 -9.66 -7.92 -15.94
C GLY A 151 -10.19 -9.05 -16.82
N PHE A 152 -10.42 -10.22 -16.22
CA PHE A 152 -10.93 -11.38 -16.95
C PHE A 152 -12.45 -11.36 -17.15
N ARG A 153 -13.22 -10.80 -16.21
CA ARG A 153 -14.68 -11.01 -16.11
C ARG A 153 -15.52 -9.75 -16.12
N LYS A 154 -14.92 -8.57 -15.88
CA LYS A 154 -15.57 -7.26 -15.98
C LYS A 154 -16.80 -7.13 -15.08
N PHE A 155 -16.75 -7.72 -13.89
CA PHE A 155 -17.90 -7.82 -12.99
C PHE A 155 -18.47 -6.45 -12.61
N SER A 156 -17.60 -5.48 -12.32
CA SER A 156 -18.02 -4.12 -11.94
C SER A 156 -18.68 -3.38 -13.10
N TYR A 157 -18.19 -3.55 -14.32
CA TYR A 157 -18.83 -2.98 -15.51
C TYR A 157 -20.23 -3.59 -15.73
N TYR A 158 -20.38 -4.92 -15.65
CA TYR A 158 -21.68 -5.56 -15.70
C TYR A 158 -22.61 -5.16 -14.55
N GLN A 159 -22.06 -4.93 -13.35
CA GLN A 159 -22.81 -4.45 -12.19
C GLN A 159 -23.39 -3.05 -12.47
N LYS A 160 -22.58 -2.14 -13.01
CA LYS A 160 -23.03 -0.80 -13.45
C LYS A 160 -24.17 -0.91 -14.46
N LEU A 161 -23.96 -1.65 -15.55
CA LEU A 161 -25.00 -1.86 -16.57
C LEU A 161 -26.27 -2.50 -16.02
N SER A 162 -26.15 -3.39 -15.04
CA SER A 162 -27.31 -4.02 -14.39
C SER A 162 -28.12 -3.03 -13.56
N ARG A 163 -27.45 -2.11 -12.84
CA ARG A 163 -28.12 -1.03 -12.10
C ARG A 163 -28.81 -0.06 -13.06
N ASP A 164 -28.14 0.31 -14.14
CA ASP A 164 -28.67 1.27 -15.12
C ASP A 164 -29.85 0.69 -15.93
N ALA A 165 -29.79 -0.60 -16.27
CA ALA A 165 -30.81 -1.24 -17.08
C ALA A 165 -32.00 -1.78 -16.28
N GLY A 166 -31.81 -2.13 -15.00
CA GLY A 166 -32.82 -2.84 -14.20
C GLY A 166 -33.22 -4.21 -14.77
N ASN A 167 -32.46 -4.74 -15.75
CA ASN A 167 -32.79 -5.95 -16.49
C ASN A 167 -31.51 -6.64 -16.95
N THR A 168 -31.35 -7.91 -16.59
CA THR A 168 -30.13 -8.69 -16.82
C THR A 168 -29.87 -8.97 -18.30
N LEU A 169 -30.92 -9.14 -19.12
CA LEU A 169 -30.78 -9.36 -20.56
C LEU A 169 -30.36 -8.07 -21.29
N ILE A 170 -30.96 -6.94 -20.91
CA ILE A 170 -30.60 -5.63 -21.46
C ILE A 170 -29.15 -5.27 -21.09
N ALA A 171 -28.73 -5.51 -19.84
CA ALA A 171 -27.36 -5.26 -19.41
C ALA A 171 -26.34 -6.08 -20.22
N ARG A 172 -26.61 -7.37 -20.46
CA ARG A 172 -25.75 -8.23 -21.29
C ARG A 172 -25.72 -7.80 -22.75
N ALA A 173 -26.88 -7.45 -23.33
CA ALA A 173 -26.99 -6.99 -24.70
C ALA A 173 -26.25 -5.66 -24.92
N LYS A 174 -26.36 -4.73 -23.98
CA LYS A 174 -25.61 -3.46 -23.96
C LYS A 174 -24.10 -3.71 -23.93
N ALA A 175 -23.64 -4.57 -23.03
CA ALA A 175 -22.22 -4.89 -22.92
C ALA A 175 -21.65 -5.50 -24.21
N ALA A 176 -22.42 -6.38 -24.84
CA ALA A 176 -22.07 -7.03 -26.11
C ALA A 176 -22.33 -6.14 -27.35
N GLU A 177 -22.80 -4.90 -27.17
CA GLU A 177 -23.12 -3.96 -28.26
C GLU A 177 -24.04 -4.55 -29.35
N LYS A 178 -24.99 -5.41 -28.96
CA LYS A 178 -25.87 -6.10 -29.91
C LYS A 178 -27.33 -6.13 -29.45
N ASN A 179 -28.22 -6.36 -30.42
CA ASN A 179 -29.63 -6.56 -30.17
C ASN A 179 -29.94 -8.02 -29.83
N GLY A 180 -30.95 -8.22 -28.97
CA GLY A 180 -31.46 -9.55 -28.62
C GLY A 180 -30.65 -10.24 -27.53
N PHE A 181 -30.58 -11.58 -27.58
CA PHE A 181 -29.96 -12.37 -26.53
C PHE A 181 -28.43 -12.30 -26.58
N ALA A 182 -27.83 -11.95 -25.43
CA ALA A 182 -26.41 -12.08 -25.18
C ALA A 182 -26.20 -12.97 -23.95
N PHE A 183 -25.35 -14.00 -24.08
CA PHE A 183 -25.04 -14.90 -22.96
C PHE A 183 -24.28 -14.16 -21.84
N GLY A 184 -23.47 -13.15 -22.18
CA GLY A 184 -22.65 -12.35 -21.25
C GLY A 184 -21.16 -12.69 -21.28
N HIS A 185 -20.69 -13.36 -22.33
CA HIS A 185 -19.26 -13.57 -22.58
C HIS A 185 -18.66 -12.55 -23.55
N GLU A 186 -19.50 -11.79 -24.26
CA GLU A 186 -19.10 -10.78 -25.24
C GLU A 186 -19.14 -9.38 -24.61
N LEU A 187 -18.13 -8.56 -24.92
CA LEU A 187 -18.01 -7.17 -24.52
C LEU A 187 -17.50 -6.34 -25.71
N GLY A 188 -18.40 -5.79 -26.53
CA GLY A 188 -18.04 -5.24 -27.84
C GLY A 188 -17.22 -6.23 -28.67
N ASN A 189 -15.96 -5.90 -28.96
CA ASN A 189 -15.01 -6.76 -29.67
C ASN A 189 -14.15 -7.67 -28.75
N MET A 190 -14.35 -7.62 -27.43
CA MET A 190 -13.64 -8.43 -26.44
C MET A 190 -14.49 -9.57 -25.92
N PHE A 191 -13.84 -10.50 -25.23
CA PHE A 191 -14.49 -11.61 -24.53
C PHE A 191 -14.09 -11.67 -23.06
N ALA A 192 -15.07 -11.99 -22.21
CA ALA A 192 -14.82 -12.40 -20.84
C ALA A 192 -14.24 -13.82 -20.84
N GLU A 193 -13.18 -14.04 -20.08
CA GLU A 193 -12.41 -15.28 -20.06
C GLU A 193 -12.26 -15.84 -18.66
N SER A 194 -11.98 -17.14 -18.53
CA SER A 194 -11.60 -17.69 -17.24
C SER A 194 -10.13 -17.38 -16.94
N PRO A 195 -9.76 -16.97 -15.70
CA PRO A 195 -8.37 -16.89 -15.29
C PRO A 195 -7.71 -18.29 -15.17
N ARG A 196 -8.50 -19.37 -15.10
CA ARG A 196 -7.96 -20.72 -14.90
C ARG A 196 -7.02 -21.12 -16.04
N GLY A 197 -5.81 -21.54 -15.69
CA GLY A 197 -4.78 -21.95 -16.64
C GLY A 197 -4.06 -20.79 -17.35
N LYS A 198 -4.44 -19.54 -17.07
CA LYS A 198 -3.78 -18.34 -17.58
C LYS A 198 -2.47 -18.08 -16.82
N LYS A 199 -1.52 -17.44 -17.47
CA LYS A 199 -0.20 -17.14 -16.90
C LYS A 199 -0.16 -15.74 -16.31
N CYS A 200 0.26 -15.66 -15.05
CA CYS A 200 0.47 -14.40 -14.35
C CYS A 200 1.95 -14.22 -13.99
N LEU A 201 2.50 -13.04 -14.30
CA LEU A 201 3.80 -12.59 -13.83
C LEU A 201 3.65 -11.65 -12.63
N ILE A 202 4.21 -12.03 -11.49
CA ILE A 202 4.31 -11.17 -10.32
C ILE A 202 5.63 -10.39 -10.37
N LEU A 203 5.55 -9.08 -10.60
CA LEU A 203 6.69 -8.19 -10.47
C LEU A 203 6.90 -7.87 -8.98
N GLY A 204 7.95 -8.47 -8.41
CA GLY A 204 8.32 -8.33 -7.00
C GLY A 204 7.76 -9.42 -6.10
N LEU A 205 8.48 -10.54 -5.91
CA LEU A 205 8.04 -11.59 -4.98
C LEU A 205 8.42 -11.32 -3.50
N GLY A 206 7.89 -10.23 -2.95
CA GLY A 206 7.97 -9.88 -1.52
C GLY A 206 6.89 -10.55 -0.67
N SER A 207 6.65 -10.06 0.54
CA SER A 207 5.56 -10.55 1.42
C SER A 207 4.19 -10.46 0.75
N ILE A 208 3.86 -9.30 0.17
CA ILE A 208 2.62 -9.08 -0.59
C ILE A 208 2.58 -9.96 -1.83
N GLY A 209 3.63 -9.91 -2.67
CA GLY A 209 3.69 -10.69 -3.91
C GLY A 209 3.51 -12.20 -3.70
N LYS A 210 4.01 -12.75 -2.58
CA LYS A 210 3.76 -14.15 -2.21
C LYS A 210 2.28 -14.42 -1.94
N GLN A 211 1.61 -13.58 -1.15
CA GLN A 211 0.18 -13.75 -0.87
C GLN A 211 -0.67 -13.60 -2.14
N VAL A 212 -0.31 -12.69 -3.04
CA VAL A 212 -0.94 -12.59 -4.38
C VAL A 212 -0.76 -13.90 -5.15
N ALA A 213 0.47 -14.38 -5.27
CA ALA A 213 0.78 -15.62 -5.97
C ALA A 213 0.00 -16.81 -5.39
N TYR A 214 -0.10 -16.93 -4.06
CA TYR A 214 -0.91 -17.95 -3.39
C TYR A 214 -2.39 -17.89 -3.81
N LYS A 215 -3.02 -16.70 -3.74
CA LYS A 215 -4.44 -16.52 -4.09
C LYS A 215 -4.70 -16.79 -5.56
N LEU A 216 -3.82 -16.33 -6.46
CA LEU A 216 -3.98 -16.57 -7.89
C LEU A 216 -3.74 -18.04 -8.27
N ARG A 217 -2.73 -18.69 -7.69
CA ARG A 217 -2.42 -20.10 -7.97
C ARG A 217 -3.49 -21.05 -7.45
N TYR A 218 -3.83 -20.92 -6.17
CA TYR A 218 -4.68 -21.87 -5.46
C TYR A 218 -6.16 -21.49 -5.46
N GLY A 219 -6.47 -20.19 -5.52
CA GLY A 219 -7.84 -19.70 -5.64
C GLY A 219 -8.36 -19.71 -7.07
N LEU A 220 -7.57 -19.21 -8.03
CA LEU A 220 -8.00 -19.09 -9.44
C LEU A 220 -7.44 -20.16 -10.37
N GLY A 221 -6.43 -20.91 -9.97
CA GLY A 221 -5.81 -21.93 -10.82
C GLY A 221 -4.92 -21.35 -11.92
N MET A 222 -4.31 -20.18 -11.70
CA MET A 222 -3.37 -19.56 -12.63
C MET A 222 -1.98 -20.20 -12.56
N GLU A 223 -1.22 -20.15 -13.65
CA GLU A 223 0.22 -20.46 -13.66
C GLU A 223 1.02 -19.23 -13.22
N ILE A 224 1.83 -19.38 -12.16
CA ILE A 224 2.57 -18.26 -11.58
C ILE A 224 4.03 -18.25 -12.04
N HIS A 225 4.43 -17.10 -12.53
CA HIS A 225 5.81 -16.70 -12.70
C HIS A 225 6.09 -15.47 -11.83
N TYR A 226 7.36 -15.24 -11.49
CA TYR A 226 7.71 -14.09 -10.67
C TYR A 226 9.05 -13.48 -11.04
N CYS A 227 9.19 -12.20 -10.73
CA CYS A 227 10.43 -11.45 -10.81
C CYS A 227 10.94 -11.07 -9.42
N LYS A 228 12.24 -11.24 -9.23
CA LYS A 228 12.99 -10.81 -8.05
C LYS A 228 14.45 -10.59 -8.45
N ARG A 229 15.23 -9.92 -7.61
CA ARG A 229 16.68 -9.74 -7.84
C ARG A 229 17.45 -11.06 -7.78
N SER A 230 16.98 -11.98 -6.94
CA SER A 230 17.52 -13.33 -6.79
C SER A 230 16.37 -14.31 -6.65
N GLU A 231 16.60 -15.55 -7.08
CA GLU A 231 15.62 -16.62 -6.93
C GLU A 231 15.19 -16.80 -5.46
N ASP A 232 13.91 -17.09 -5.25
CA ASP A 232 13.35 -17.38 -3.93
C ASP A 232 13.20 -18.90 -3.78
N CYS A 233 14.01 -19.52 -2.92
CA CYS A 233 14.04 -20.98 -2.77
C CYS A 233 12.68 -21.56 -2.40
N THR A 234 11.91 -20.88 -1.55
CA THR A 234 10.56 -21.34 -1.18
C THR A 234 9.65 -21.35 -2.41
N ALA A 235 9.69 -20.30 -3.23
CA ALA A 235 8.88 -20.21 -4.43
C ALA A 235 9.27 -21.25 -5.50
N SER A 236 10.56 -21.49 -5.72
CA SER A 236 10.99 -22.44 -6.74
C SER A 236 10.86 -23.90 -6.29
N GLN A 237 11.22 -24.23 -5.06
CA GLN A 237 11.24 -25.62 -4.58
C GLN A 237 9.90 -26.10 -4.05
N ASN A 238 9.18 -25.27 -3.28
CA ASN A 238 7.95 -25.71 -2.62
C ASN A 238 6.71 -25.48 -3.50
N GLU A 239 6.69 -24.37 -4.25
CA GLU A 239 5.53 -23.97 -5.04
C GLU A 239 5.67 -24.25 -6.54
N ASN A 240 6.89 -24.55 -7.00
CA ASN A 240 7.24 -24.72 -8.41
C ASN A 240 6.86 -23.50 -9.28
N TRP A 241 6.98 -22.29 -8.73
CA TRP A 241 6.79 -21.05 -9.48
C TRP A 241 8.04 -20.71 -10.29
N LYS A 242 7.85 -20.23 -11.52
CA LYS A 242 8.95 -19.99 -12.45
C LYS A 242 9.58 -18.60 -12.22
N PHE A 243 10.86 -18.59 -11.90
CA PHE A 243 11.65 -17.38 -11.69
C PHE A 243 12.09 -16.71 -13.00
N HIS A 244 12.08 -15.38 -13.02
CA HIS A 244 12.75 -14.55 -14.01
C HIS A 244 13.52 -13.41 -13.34
N ILE A 245 14.67 -13.07 -13.92
CA ILE A 245 15.41 -11.88 -13.52
C ILE A 245 14.69 -10.65 -14.09
N LEU A 246 14.61 -9.58 -13.29
CA LEU A 246 14.03 -8.31 -13.72
C LEU A 246 15.08 -7.45 -14.42
N ASP A 247 15.37 -7.81 -15.67
CA ASP A 247 16.23 -7.07 -16.58
C ASP A 247 15.68 -7.16 -18.02
N GLU A 248 16.42 -6.67 -19.01
CA GLU A 248 15.96 -6.67 -20.42
C GLU A 248 15.70 -8.08 -20.98
N THR A 249 16.26 -9.14 -20.39
CA THR A 249 16.05 -10.51 -20.86
C THR A 249 14.61 -10.98 -20.70
N ILE A 250 13.83 -10.33 -19.82
CA ILE A 250 12.42 -10.66 -19.64
C ILE A 250 11.55 -10.21 -20.82
N TYR A 251 11.98 -9.20 -21.60
CA TYR A 251 11.19 -8.68 -22.72
C TYR A 251 10.84 -9.74 -23.76
N ALA A 252 11.77 -10.66 -24.04
CA ALA A 252 11.52 -11.79 -24.94
C ALA A 252 10.47 -12.78 -24.43
N LYS A 253 10.04 -12.66 -23.17
CA LYS A 253 9.10 -13.56 -22.50
C LYS A 253 7.77 -12.89 -22.15
N LEU A 254 7.68 -11.56 -22.22
CA LEU A 254 6.50 -10.82 -21.73
C LEU A 254 5.22 -11.17 -22.48
N TYR A 255 5.32 -11.49 -23.78
CA TYR A 255 4.18 -11.82 -24.64
C TYR A 255 3.39 -13.05 -24.17
N GLN A 256 3.97 -13.91 -23.33
CA GLN A 256 3.32 -15.14 -22.86
C GLN A 256 2.39 -14.92 -21.67
N PHE A 257 2.45 -13.75 -21.02
CA PHE A 257 1.68 -13.49 -19.81
C PHE A 257 0.35 -12.85 -20.15
N ASP A 258 -0.73 -13.45 -19.65
CA ASP A 258 -2.07 -12.90 -19.74
C ASP A 258 -2.29 -11.79 -18.70
N ALA A 259 -1.60 -11.88 -17.56
CA ALA A 259 -1.66 -10.88 -16.51
C ALA A 259 -0.29 -10.55 -15.92
N ILE A 260 -0.09 -9.30 -15.51
CA ILE A 260 1.07 -8.82 -14.76
C ILE A 260 0.58 -8.11 -13.50
N VAL A 261 1.03 -8.55 -12.32
CA VAL A 261 0.72 -7.89 -11.05
C VAL A 261 1.99 -7.28 -10.46
N ILE A 262 1.94 -6.00 -10.16
CA ILE A 262 3.07 -5.22 -9.64
C ILE A 262 2.90 -5.06 -8.13
N THR A 263 3.89 -5.55 -7.39
CA THR A 263 4.02 -5.37 -5.93
C THR A 263 5.41 -4.86 -5.55
N LEU A 264 6.13 -4.30 -6.52
CA LEU A 264 7.44 -3.68 -6.33
C LEU A 264 7.34 -2.41 -5.46
N PRO A 265 8.36 -2.11 -4.65
CA PRO A 265 8.47 -0.80 -4.00
C PRO A 265 8.71 0.30 -5.04
N GLY A 266 8.32 1.53 -4.72
CA GLY A 266 8.72 2.71 -5.49
C GLY A 266 10.16 3.10 -5.13
N THR A 267 11.07 2.99 -6.07
CA THR A 267 12.46 3.42 -5.94
C THR A 267 12.90 4.07 -7.25
N PRO A 268 14.02 4.82 -7.28
CA PRO A 268 14.54 5.35 -8.54
C PRO A 268 14.80 4.30 -9.62
N GLN A 269 15.02 3.03 -9.22
CA GLN A 269 15.23 1.91 -10.16
C GLN A 269 13.94 1.30 -10.69
N THR A 270 12.79 1.53 -10.03
CA THR A 270 11.49 1.01 -10.46
C THR A 270 10.59 2.08 -11.05
N GLU A 271 10.98 3.35 -10.95
CA GLU A 271 10.31 4.47 -11.60
C GLU A 271 10.23 4.24 -13.11
N HIS A 272 9.01 4.41 -13.65
CA HIS A 272 8.68 4.20 -15.07
C HIS A 272 9.15 2.85 -15.64
N LEU A 273 9.24 1.82 -14.79
CA LEU A 273 9.58 0.46 -15.23
C LEU A 273 8.58 -0.04 -16.27
N ILE A 274 7.30 0.27 -16.08
CA ILE A 274 6.24 -0.02 -17.04
C ILE A 274 6.08 1.19 -17.96
N ASN A 275 6.95 1.24 -18.97
CA ASN A 275 6.96 2.23 -20.02
C ASN A 275 6.53 1.64 -21.37
N GLU A 276 6.56 2.45 -22.41
CA GLU A 276 6.20 2.06 -23.77
C GLU A 276 7.00 0.84 -24.27
N LYS A 277 8.31 0.76 -23.96
CA LYS A 277 9.16 -0.38 -24.34
C LYS A 277 8.70 -1.67 -23.67
N PHE A 278 8.36 -1.61 -22.38
CA PHE A 278 7.83 -2.76 -21.64
C PHE A 278 6.52 -3.25 -22.26
N LEU A 279 5.58 -2.34 -22.48
CA LEU A 279 4.22 -2.64 -22.98
C LEU A 279 4.25 -3.21 -24.41
N LYS A 280 5.13 -2.72 -25.29
CA LYS A 280 5.31 -3.24 -26.65
C LYS A 280 5.67 -4.72 -26.73
N HIS A 281 6.22 -5.31 -25.66
CA HIS A 281 6.58 -6.72 -25.61
C HIS A 281 5.52 -7.60 -24.94
N CYS A 282 4.47 -7.00 -24.37
CA CYS A 282 3.39 -7.72 -23.73
C CYS A 282 2.39 -8.30 -24.74
N SER A 283 1.54 -9.20 -24.25
CA SER A 283 0.37 -9.66 -25.00
C SER A 283 -0.58 -8.49 -25.28
N PRO A 284 -1.24 -8.41 -26.45
CA PRO A 284 -2.31 -7.43 -26.69
C PRO A 284 -3.53 -7.63 -25.77
N ASP A 285 -3.67 -8.82 -25.17
CA ASP A 285 -4.73 -9.13 -24.20
C ASP A 285 -4.29 -8.87 -22.73
N LEU A 286 -3.23 -8.08 -22.51
CA LEU A 286 -2.64 -7.90 -21.18
C LEU A 286 -3.63 -7.33 -20.15
N ILE A 287 -3.72 -8.01 -19.00
CA ILE A 287 -4.28 -7.46 -17.76
C ILE A 287 -3.11 -6.97 -16.89
N LEU A 288 -3.05 -5.66 -16.66
CA LEU A 288 -2.01 -5.03 -15.83
C LEU A 288 -2.61 -4.59 -14.50
N VAL A 289 -2.04 -5.02 -13.38
CA VAL A 289 -2.50 -4.65 -12.03
C VAL A 289 -1.35 -4.01 -11.25
N ASN A 290 -1.56 -2.82 -10.68
CA ASN A 290 -0.58 -2.13 -9.85
C ASN A 290 -1.06 -1.92 -8.41
N LEU A 291 -0.33 -2.53 -7.47
CA LEU A 291 -0.50 -2.42 -6.02
C LEU A 291 0.78 -1.96 -5.32
N GLY A 292 1.83 -1.64 -6.09
CA GLY A 292 3.12 -1.19 -5.58
C GLY A 292 3.11 0.30 -5.30
N ARG A 293 3.55 1.08 -6.30
CA ARG A 293 3.50 2.55 -6.30
C ARG A 293 3.12 3.05 -7.68
N GLY A 294 2.43 4.19 -7.72
CA GLY A 294 2.03 4.83 -8.98
C GLY A 294 3.20 5.18 -9.89
N ALA A 295 4.32 5.65 -9.32
CA ALA A 295 5.54 6.02 -10.04
C ALA A 295 6.16 4.89 -10.89
N ILE A 296 5.78 3.63 -10.64
CA ILE A 296 6.28 2.47 -11.39
C ILE A 296 5.71 2.44 -12.82
N LEU A 297 4.54 3.05 -13.00
CA LEU A 297 3.92 3.23 -14.31
C LEU A 297 4.42 4.56 -14.90
N ASP A 298 4.89 4.51 -16.15
CA ASP A 298 4.91 5.71 -16.98
C ASP A 298 3.45 6.06 -17.32
N LEU A 299 2.95 7.16 -16.76
CA LEU A 299 1.54 7.51 -16.86
C LEU A 299 1.11 7.71 -18.31
N GLN A 300 1.93 8.37 -19.12
CA GLN A 300 1.60 8.64 -20.51
C GLN A 300 1.57 7.33 -21.31
N ALA A 301 2.61 6.50 -21.16
CA ALA A 301 2.70 5.23 -21.88
C ALA A 301 1.55 4.28 -21.53
N VAL A 302 1.18 4.18 -20.25
CA VAL A 302 0.07 3.32 -19.82
C VAL A 302 -1.28 3.86 -20.29
N SER A 303 -1.53 5.17 -20.17
CA SER A 303 -2.77 5.77 -20.64
C SER A 303 -2.95 5.66 -22.15
N ASP A 304 -1.88 5.80 -22.94
CA ASP A 304 -1.94 5.62 -24.39
C ASP A 304 -2.13 4.15 -24.76
N ALA A 305 -1.39 3.23 -24.12
CA ALA A 305 -1.57 1.79 -24.33
C ALA A 305 -2.98 1.29 -23.98
N LEU A 306 -3.64 1.92 -23.00
CA LEU A 306 -5.04 1.65 -22.65
C LEU A 306 -5.99 2.09 -23.77
N VAL A 307 -5.82 3.31 -24.31
CA VAL A 307 -6.66 3.87 -25.38
C VAL A 307 -6.44 3.14 -26.71
N GLU A 308 -5.20 2.73 -26.99
CA GLU A 308 -4.83 1.99 -28.20
C GLU A 308 -5.21 0.50 -28.15
N GLY A 309 -5.70 0.01 -27.00
CA GLY A 309 -6.10 -1.38 -26.83
C GLY A 309 -4.94 -2.36 -26.70
N GLN A 310 -3.73 -1.90 -26.33
CA GLN A 310 -2.59 -2.76 -25.97
C GLN A 310 -2.73 -3.33 -24.55
N ILE A 311 -3.54 -2.68 -23.70
CA ILE A 311 -3.91 -3.15 -22.37
C ILE A 311 -5.41 -3.47 -22.36
N LYS A 312 -5.75 -4.75 -22.20
CA LYS A 312 -7.14 -5.24 -22.11
C LYS A 312 -7.80 -4.84 -20.79
N HIS A 313 -7.01 -4.71 -19.72
CA HIS A 313 -7.50 -4.17 -18.47
C HIS A 313 -6.38 -3.58 -17.61
N LEU A 314 -6.67 -2.44 -16.98
CA LEU A 314 -5.81 -1.81 -15.99
C LEU A 314 -6.50 -1.81 -14.62
N GLY A 315 -5.95 -2.58 -13.68
CA GLY A 315 -6.32 -2.54 -12.26
C GLY A 315 -5.35 -1.67 -11.47
N VAL A 316 -5.82 -0.61 -10.82
CA VAL A 316 -4.95 0.31 -10.08
C VAL A 316 -5.53 0.65 -8.72
N ASP A 317 -4.74 0.42 -7.68
CA ASP A 317 -5.00 0.92 -6.32
C ASP A 317 -4.12 2.14 -5.98
N VAL A 318 -3.07 2.38 -6.76
CA VAL A 318 -2.07 3.43 -6.55
C VAL A 318 -1.82 4.24 -7.82
N PHE A 319 -1.59 5.55 -7.69
CA PHE A 319 -1.53 6.50 -8.83
C PHE A 319 -0.27 7.37 -8.82
N TYR A 320 0.18 7.76 -10.02
CA TYR A 320 1.38 8.59 -10.18
C TYR A 320 1.24 9.95 -9.48
N ASN A 321 0.10 10.61 -9.67
CA ASN A 321 -0.22 11.93 -9.11
C ASN A 321 -1.17 11.85 -7.91
N GLU A 322 -1.04 10.84 -7.03
CA GLU A 322 -1.90 10.71 -5.84
C GLU A 322 -2.01 12.03 -5.06
N PRO A 323 -3.23 12.49 -4.71
CA PRO A 323 -4.51 11.77 -4.75
C PRO A 323 -5.29 11.88 -6.07
N GLN A 324 -4.75 12.58 -7.08
CA GLN A 324 -5.42 12.77 -8.36
C GLN A 324 -5.27 11.54 -9.26
N ILE A 325 -6.34 11.22 -9.99
CA ILE A 325 -6.38 10.11 -10.94
C ILE A 325 -6.43 10.71 -12.36
N ASP A 326 -5.70 10.11 -13.28
CA ASP A 326 -5.65 10.54 -14.68
C ASP A 326 -7.01 10.37 -15.38
N GLU A 327 -7.40 11.37 -16.17
CA GLU A 327 -8.72 11.41 -16.81
C GLU A 327 -8.90 10.27 -17.82
N LYS A 328 -7.85 9.85 -18.54
CA LYS A 328 -7.95 8.75 -19.50
C LYS A 328 -8.25 7.43 -18.79
N ILE A 329 -7.64 7.22 -17.62
CA ILE A 329 -7.93 6.07 -16.75
C ILE A 329 -9.39 6.13 -16.27
N ILE A 330 -9.87 7.28 -15.76
CA ILE A 330 -11.25 7.44 -15.29
C ILE A 330 -12.28 7.17 -16.42
N SER A 331 -12.01 7.69 -17.62
CA SER A 331 -12.94 7.61 -18.75
C SER A 331 -13.06 6.21 -19.36
N SER A 332 -12.11 5.33 -19.08
CA SER A 332 -12.01 3.97 -19.65
C SER A 332 -12.68 2.92 -18.76
N ASP A 333 -13.92 3.19 -18.34
CA ASP A 333 -14.65 2.44 -17.30
C ASP A 333 -14.76 0.91 -17.54
N SER A 334 -14.91 0.49 -18.80
CA SER A 334 -14.96 -0.93 -19.20
C SER A 334 -13.57 -1.60 -19.23
N LEU A 335 -12.50 -0.81 -19.24
CA LEU A 335 -11.11 -1.26 -19.28
C LEU A 335 -10.36 -1.02 -17.97
N THR A 336 -10.95 -0.35 -16.98
CA THR A 336 -10.27 -0.05 -15.71
C THR A 336 -11.02 -0.54 -14.48
N SER A 337 -10.28 -1.01 -13.48
CA SER A 337 -10.78 -1.17 -12.11
C SER A 337 -9.91 -0.33 -11.18
N ILE A 338 -10.54 0.57 -10.42
CA ILE A 338 -9.86 1.67 -9.73
C ILE A 338 -10.28 1.65 -8.26
N THR A 339 -9.31 1.64 -7.35
CA THR A 339 -9.55 1.80 -5.91
C THR A 339 -8.64 2.89 -5.34
N PRO A 340 -9.13 3.67 -4.34
CA PRO A 340 -8.38 4.79 -3.79
C PRO A 340 -7.40 4.35 -2.69
N HIS A 341 -6.38 3.55 -3.04
CA HIS A 341 -5.33 3.11 -2.13
C HIS A 341 -5.86 2.33 -0.92
N LEU A 342 -6.72 1.35 -1.18
CA LEU A 342 -7.45 0.56 -0.19
C LEU A 342 -6.82 -0.79 0.12
N GLY A 343 -5.71 -1.18 -0.53
CA GLY A 343 -5.20 -2.55 -0.46
C GLY A 343 -5.08 -3.12 0.96
N SER A 344 -4.66 -2.32 1.94
CA SER A 344 -4.57 -2.76 3.35
C SER A 344 -5.60 -2.10 4.28
N ALA A 345 -6.63 -1.45 3.74
CA ALA A 345 -7.58 -0.64 4.50
C ALA A 345 -8.68 -1.50 5.15
N THR A 346 -8.27 -2.42 6.03
CA THR A 346 -9.19 -3.26 6.82
C THR A 346 -9.15 -2.87 8.30
N LYS A 347 -10.25 -3.18 9.00
CA LYS A 347 -10.33 -3.00 10.45
C LYS A 347 -9.22 -3.79 11.16
N ASP A 348 -8.99 -5.05 10.77
CA ASP A 348 -7.96 -5.90 11.36
C ASP A 348 -6.55 -5.30 11.22
N VAL A 349 -6.20 -4.78 10.04
CA VAL A 349 -4.91 -4.09 9.83
C VAL A 349 -4.84 -2.83 10.69
N PHE A 350 -5.89 -2.02 10.72
CA PHE A 350 -5.93 -0.80 11.54
C PHE A 350 -5.71 -1.09 13.03
N GLU A 351 -6.43 -2.06 13.59
CA GLU A 351 -6.33 -2.43 15.00
C GLU A 351 -4.96 -3.01 15.34
N GLN A 352 -4.48 -3.98 14.55
CA GLN A 352 -3.19 -4.64 14.78
C GLN A 352 -2.00 -3.67 14.64
N SER A 353 -2.03 -2.83 13.61
CA SER A 353 -0.96 -1.85 13.38
C SER A 353 -0.94 -0.74 14.42
N CYS A 354 -2.10 -0.33 14.92
CA CYS A 354 -2.19 0.60 16.03
C CYS A 354 -1.61 0.00 17.31
N GLU A 355 -2.02 -1.22 17.66
CA GLU A 355 -1.53 -1.89 18.87
C GLU A 355 0.00 -2.03 18.83
N LEU A 356 0.56 -2.54 17.73
CA LEU A 356 2.01 -2.65 17.55
C LEU A 356 2.72 -1.31 17.68
N ALA A 357 2.20 -0.26 17.03
CA ALA A 357 2.81 1.07 17.08
C ALA A 357 2.86 1.63 18.50
N LEU A 358 1.76 1.51 19.26
CA LEU A 358 1.67 1.98 20.63
C LEU A 358 2.54 1.16 21.59
N THR A 359 2.53 -0.18 21.48
CA THR A 359 3.42 -1.04 22.27
C THR A 359 4.88 -0.70 22.02
N ARG A 360 5.22 -0.32 20.78
CA ARG A 360 6.58 0.08 20.42
C ARG A 360 6.98 1.42 21.02
N ILE A 361 6.07 2.40 21.09
CA ILE A 361 6.31 3.65 21.82
C ILE A 361 6.64 3.32 23.28
N LEU A 362 5.78 2.54 23.95
CA LEU A 362 5.96 2.19 25.36
C LEU A 362 7.35 1.56 25.60
N ARG A 363 7.71 0.49 24.87
CA ARG A 363 9.01 -0.19 25.03
C ARG A 363 10.22 0.71 24.77
N VAL A 364 10.15 1.59 23.77
CA VAL A 364 11.26 2.50 23.43
C VAL A 364 11.42 3.58 24.48
N VAL A 365 10.32 4.15 24.97
CA VAL A 365 10.40 5.27 25.91
C VAL A 365 10.78 4.80 27.32
N SER A 366 10.29 3.64 27.76
CA SER A 366 10.60 3.04 29.07
C SER A 366 11.99 2.38 29.12
N GLY A 367 12.73 2.34 28.00
CA GLY A 367 14.13 1.89 27.95
C GLY A 367 14.34 0.38 27.79
N GLU A 368 13.25 -0.40 27.67
CA GLU A 368 13.31 -1.85 27.42
C GLU A 368 13.90 -2.19 26.03
N ALA A 369 13.89 -1.23 25.09
CA ALA A 369 14.42 -1.39 23.75
C ALA A 369 15.96 -1.25 23.64
N ALA A 370 16.69 -1.04 24.75
CA ALA A 370 18.11 -0.68 24.70
C ALA A 370 19.08 -1.86 24.42
N SER A 371 18.65 -3.11 24.57
CA SER A 371 19.55 -4.28 24.44
C SER A 371 19.44 -5.05 23.12
N ASP A 372 18.53 -4.67 22.22
CA ASP A 372 18.30 -5.39 20.98
C ASP A 372 18.58 -4.53 19.74
N GLU A 373 19.79 -4.69 19.20
CA GLU A 373 20.12 -4.31 17.83
C GLU A 373 19.16 -4.92 16.79
N ARG A 374 18.39 -5.95 17.20
CA ARG A 374 17.32 -6.61 16.43
C ARG A 374 16.15 -5.69 16.05
N PHE A 375 15.93 -4.58 16.75
CA PHE A 375 14.80 -3.68 16.47
C PHE A 375 15.09 -2.62 15.39
N SER A 376 16.30 -2.63 14.82
CA SER A 376 16.69 -1.70 13.76
C SER A 376 16.47 -2.30 12.36
N ARG A 377 15.34 -1.95 11.75
CA ARG A 377 15.49 -1.20 10.51
C ARG A 377 15.20 0.24 10.86
N ILE A 378 16.21 0.89 11.45
CA ILE A 378 16.40 2.31 11.21
C ILE A 378 16.51 2.38 9.70
N VAL A 379 15.44 2.81 9.03
CA VAL A 379 15.66 3.29 7.68
C VAL A 379 16.42 4.59 7.77
#